data_AF-A0A1Y2NAL2-F1
#
_entry.id   AF-A0A1Y2NAL2-F1
#
_cell.length_a   1.000
_cell.length_b   1.000
_cell.length_c   1.000
_cell.angle_alpha   90.00
_cell.angle_beta   90.00
_cell.angle_gamma   90.00
#
_symmetry.space_group_name_H-M   'P 1'
#
loop_
_entity.id
_entity.type
_entity.pdbx_description
1 polymer ?
#
loop_
_entity_poly.entity_id
_entity_poly.type
_entity_poly.pdbx_seq_one_letter_code
_entity_poly.pdbx_strand_id
1 'polypeptide(L)'
;MRRITRTGLRSVGLLVAAGAFCAVAVVPAAATEPVTSWQPELSEGTGPGVVVDDGGARFDPATAVGAPVEDGDAEASADPVEVVPTGLLTLEPHTLDAPTREVRSELVSDTPSGSSATIDVRGRKASGGWTEWIPAENDRTELPEAAREVQGRLVLTATEDARPTVREVTLSATPTTETETGPLTEAAARSYSVFATREGLVGGTTANGHKIVPRDRFVALPSRRALSGKGKTDYSVKVCAPNGRCAIAPVWDIGPWNTKDDYWNPSSQREMWKDLQQGVPQAAAARNGHNGGKDQFGRRVANPAGIDLGDGIFWDVLGLKDNSQVQVDYLWTGSQKLSAVRIGDEPDTDILARPEAGAESVGIAVNTTEVPVQCTHGDGDGGFVRIGDGQYLPTSVLGGLPTDLPGCDAGDAPADPAGDPADPAGDPADPADGPAVPGDAPAGEPGEPAAGDAPAGDSTGPTAAPEDATVAPAGGTPAAGTDDAPGSAPGSAPGSAPDGAPGSAPDGAPGSAPDGAPGSVPDGAPGSVPDGAPQAGAPIPGSAQRAPSGVR
;
A
#
# COMPACT_ATOMS: atom_id res chain seq x y z
N MET A 1 45.27 91.75 -59.32
CA MET A 1 46.11 92.54 -58.38
C MET A 1 45.69 92.21 -56.94
N ARG A 2 46.65 91.76 -56.09
CA ARG A 2 46.61 91.67 -54.60
C ARG A 2 45.58 90.71 -53.97
N ARG A 3 45.82 89.90 -52.93
CA ARG A 3 46.95 89.52 -52.03
C ARG A 3 46.48 88.19 -51.35
N ILE A 4 47.25 87.09 -51.33
CA ILE A 4 48.09 86.56 -50.22
C ILE A 4 47.34 86.56 -48.86
N THR A 5 47.09 85.40 -48.20
CA THR A 5 48.03 84.78 -47.24
C THR A 5 47.84 83.27 -47.00
N ARG A 6 48.99 82.61 -46.74
CA ARG A 6 49.21 81.22 -46.30
C ARG A 6 49.04 81.02 -44.77
N THR A 7 49.16 79.75 -44.37
CA THR A 7 49.63 79.17 -43.07
C THR A 7 48.49 78.60 -42.22
N GLY A 8 48.49 77.37 -41.69
CA GLY A 8 49.47 76.27 -41.66
C GLY A 8 48.86 75.02 -40.98
N LEU A 9 49.44 73.86 -41.27
CA LEU A 9 49.13 72.51 -40.79
C LEU A 9 49.48 72.33 -39.30
N ARG A 10 48.68 71.59 -38.52
CA ARG A 10 49.15 70.72 -37.41
C ARG A 10 48.15 69.60 -37.10
N SER A 11 48.64 68.37 -37.22
CA SER A 11 48.04 67.10 -36.81
C SER A 11 48.00 66.98 -35.28
N VAL A 12 46.93 66.39 -34.72
CA VAL A 12 46.93 65.81 -33.37
C VAL A 12 46.14 64.51 -33.40
N GLY A 13 46.76 63.46 -32.85
CA GLY A 13 46.32 62.07 -32.89
C GLY A 13 45.16 61.74 -31.97
N LEU A 14 44.48 60.66 -32.34
CA LEU A 14 43.39 60.02 -31.62
C LEU A 14 43.98 59.25 -30.42
N LEU A 15 43.56 59.62 -29.20
CA LEU A 15 43.84 58.87 -27.97
C LEU A 15 42.57 58.10 -27.62
N VAL A 16 42.60 56.78 -27.79
CA VAL A 16 41.51 55.87 -27.40
C VAL A 16 41.61 55.66 -25.89
N ALA A 17 40.66 56.23 -25.15
CA ALA A 17 40.47 55.93 -23.73
C ALA A 17 39.73 54.59 -23.60
N ALA A 18 40.44 53.53 -23.23
CA ALA A 18 39.85 52.28 -22.80
C ALA A 18 39.22 52.47 -21.42
N GLY A 19 37.92 52.76 -21.38
CA GLY A 19 37.13 52.74 -20.16
C GLY A 19 36.89 51.28 -19.73
N ALA A 20 37.52 50.87 -18.63
CA ALA A 20 37.24 49.60 -17.98
C ALA A 20 35.80 49.63 -17.41
N PHE A 21 34.85 49.08 -18.16
CA PHE A 21 33.55 48.71 -17.63
C PHE A 21 33.77 47.54 -16.66
N CYS A 22 33.79 47.84 -15.36
CA CYS A 22 33.55 46.82 -14.34
C CYS A 22 32.08 46.41 -14.47
N ALA A 23 31.82 45.37 -15.26
CA ALA A 23 30.57 44.63 -15.16
C ALA A 23 30.56 44.00 -13.77
N VAL A 24 29.88 44.64 -12.82
CA VAL A 24 29.44 43.97 -11.61
C VAL A 24 28.51 42.87 -12.11
N ALA A 25 28.99 41.63 -12.11
CA ALA A 25 28.12 40.48 -12.22
C ALA A 25 27.21 40.53 -11.00
N VAL A 26 26.04 41.14 -11.16
CA VAL A 26 24.93 40.92 -10.26
C VAL A 26 24.61 39.44 -10.45
N VAL A 27 25.14 38.60 -9.58
CA VAL A 27 24.61 37.24 -9.41
C VAL A 27 23.13 37.49 -9.10
N PRO A 28 22.19 37.08 -9.96
CA PRO A 28 20.79 37.16 -9.57
C PRO A 28 20.69 36.40 -8.27
N ALA A 29 20.25 37.07 -7.20
CA ALA A 29 19.81 36.36 -6.01
C ALA A 29 18.87 35.28 -6.51
N ALA A 30 19.22 34.01 -6.32
CA ALA A 30 18.32 32.92 -6.60
C ALA A 30 17.02 33.28 -5.89
N ALA A 31 15.96 33.56 -6.66
CA ALA A 31 14.65 33.76 -6.10
C ALA A 31 14.40 32.52 -5.26
N THR A 32 14.20 32.70 -3.95
CA THR A 32 13.78 31.61 -3.09
C THR A 32 12.53 31.04 -3.76
N GLU A 33 12.60 29.81 -4.26
CA GLU A 33 11.45 29.12 -4.83
C GLU A 33 10.30 29.30 -3.84
N PRO A 34 9.09 29.73 -4.27
CA PRO A 34 8.04 30.08 -3.35
C PRO A 34 7.57 28.82 -2.62
N VAL A 35 8.09 28.61 -1.41
CA VAL A 35 7.65 27.56 -0.51
C VAL A 35 6.26 27.93 -0.02
N THR A 36 5.32 26.99 -0.11
CA THR A 36 3.99 27.13 0.50
C THR A 36 4.03 26.54 1.90
N SER A 37 3.82 27.37 2.92
CA SER A 37 3.78 26.94 4.32
C SER A 37 2.37 27.08 4.89
N TRP A 38 1.91 26.09 5.64
CA TRP A 38 0.62 26.10 6.34
C TRP A 38 0.72 25.39 7.69
N GLN A 39 -0.25 25.68 8.56
CA GLN A 39 -0.41 25.05 9.86
C GLN A 39 -1.70 24.26 9.86
N PRO A 40 -1.66 22.91 9.86
CA PRO A 40 -2.86 22.10 10.01
C PRO A 40 -3.50 22.35 11.38
N GLU A 41 -4.83 22.41 11.39
CA GLU A 41 -5.60 22.54 12.64
C GLU A 41 -5.57 21.20 13.39
N LEU A 42 -4.88 21.15 14.54
CA LEU A 42 -4.73 19.92 15.31
C LEU A 42 -6.08 19.38 15.80
N SER A 43 -7.02 20.27 16.12
CA SER A 43 -8.34 19.90 16.65
C SER A 43 -9.25 19.21 15.63
N GLU A 44 -8.96 19.34 14.34
CA GLU A 44 -9.65 18.61 13.26
C GLU A 44 -9.03 17.22 13.03
N GLY A 45 -7.85 16.96 13.61
CA GLY A 45 -7.17 15.68 13.48
C GLY A 45 -7.91 14.54 14.18
N THR A 46 -7.73 13.32 13.67
CA THR A 46 -8.35 12.11 14.22
C THR A 46 -7.38 10.94 14.34
N GLY A 47 -7.51 10.18 15.42
CA GLY A 47 -6.82 8.91 15.60
C GLY A 47 -6.61 8.54 17.07
N PRO A 48 -6.10 7.32 17.34
CA PRO A 48 -5.93 6.80 18.70
C PRO A 48 -4.66 7.34 19.38
N GLY A 49 -4.66 7.38 20.71
CA GLY A 49 -3.47 7.68 21.52
C GLY A 49 -3.06 9.15 21.55
N VAL A 50 -3.90 10.04 21.03
CA VAL A 50 -3.69 11.48 21.06
C VAL A 50 -5.00 12.15 21.44
N VAL A 51 -4.93 13.08 22.39
CA VAL A 51 -6.04 13.98 22.71
C VAL A 51 -5.62 15.38 22.34
N VAL A 52 -6.54 16.16 21.77
CA VAL A 52 -6.30 17.56 21.42
C VAL A 52 -7.17 18.44 22.31
N ASP A 53 -6.55 19.44 22.91
CA ASP A 53 -7.21 20.47 23.72
C ASP A 53 -6.63 21.86 23.38
N ASP A 54 -7.06 22.91 24.09
CA ASP A 54 -6.61 24.29 23.85
C ASP A 54 -5.07 24.45 23.95
N GLY A 55 -4.37 23.51 24.61
CA GLY A 55 -2.93 23.47 24.74
C GLY A 55 -2.20 22.73 23.61
N GLY A 56 -2.92 22.16 22.64
CA GLY A 56 -2.39 21.39 21.52
C GLY A 56 -2.66 19.88 21.64
N ALA A 57 -1.92 19.09 20.86
CA ALA A 57 -2.00 17.63 20.88
C ALA A 57 -1.14 17.05 22.01
N ARG A 58 -1.72 16.19 22.84
CA ARG A 58 -1.04 15.47 23.92
C ARG A 58 -1.15 13.97 23.74
N PHE A 59 -0.11 13.25 24.10
CA PHE A 59 -0.14 11.80 24.15
C PHE A 59 -1.16 11.29 25.19
N ASP A 60 -1.95 10.30 24.81
CA ASP A 60 -2.91 9.64 25.68
C ASP A 60 -2.61 8.14 25.79
N PRO A 61 -2.01 7.68 26.89
CA PRO A 61 -1.66 6.26 27.06
C PRO A 61 -2.89 5.35 27.11
N ALA A 62 -4.08 5.87 27.45
CA ALA A 62 -5.29 5.05 27.58
C ALA A 62 -5.81 4.53 26.22
N THR A 63 -5.51 5.26 25.15
CA THR A 63 -5.94 4.92 23.79
C THR A 63 -4.76 4.69 22.84
N ALA A 64 -3.52 4.83 23.33
CA ALA A 64 -2.32 4.56 22.56
C ALA A 64 -2.25 3.09 22.12
N VAL A 65 -1.73 2.90 20.93
CA VAL A 65 -1.62 1.60 20.28
C VAL A 65 -0.17 1.14 20.29
N GLY A 66 0.03 -0.14 20.50
CA GLY A 66 1.34 -0.78 20.46
C GLY A 66 1.18 -2.13 19.75
N ALA A 67 2.23 -2.59 19.07
CA ALA A 67 2.18 -3.88 18.39
C ALA A 67 1.81 -5.00 19.39
N PRO A 68 0.86 -5.88 19.07
CA PRO A 68 0.51 -6.98 19.96
C PRO A 68 1.70 -7.90 20.27
N VAL A 69 1.63 -8.50 21.45
CA VAL A 69 2.42 -9.69 21.78
C VAL A 69 1.60 -10.89 21.33
N GLU A 70 2.08 -11.65 20.35
CA GLU A 70 1.60 -13.02 20.19
C GLU A 70 2.15 -13.82 21.38
N ASP A 71 1.31 -14.10 22.37
CA ASP A 71 1.64 -15.00 23.48
C ASP A 71 1.87 -16.41 22.92
N GLY A 72 3.13 -16.72 22.63
CA GLY A 72 3.60 -18.06 22.30
C GLY A 72 4.62 -18.52 23.34
N ASP A 73 4.12 -19.08 24.44
CA ASP A 73 4.83 -19.83 25.48
C ASP A 73 6.12 -19.21 26.04
N ALA A 74 5.99 -18.68 27.27
CA ALA A 74 7.08 -18.21 28.09
C ALA A 74 8.22 -19.23 28.22
N GLU A 75 9.38 -18.91 27.65
CA GLU A 75 10.71 -19.15 28.24
C GLU A 75 11.66 -18.04 27.74
N ALA A 76 11.49 -16.83 28.29
CA ALA A 76 12.40 -15.71 28.09
C ALA A 76 12.70 -15.05 29.44
N SER A 77 13.96 -15.09 29.89
CA SER A 77 14.41 -14.32 31.05
C SER A 77 14.42 -12.82 30.75
N ALA A 78 13.72 -12.06 31.61
CA ALA A 78 13.80 -10.63 31.98
C ALA A 78 14.73 -9.74 31.12
N ASP A 79 14.30 -8.75 30.34
CA ASP A 79 13.02 -8.07 30.19
C ASP A 79 12.84 -7.79 28.68
N PRO A 80 11.67 -8.07 28.07
CA PRO A 80 11.43 -7.66 26.69
C PRO A 80 11.43 -6.12 26.60
N VAL A 81 12.13 -5.56 25.60
CA VAL A 81 12.06 -4.12 25.31
C VAL A 81 10.60 -3.78 25.04
N GLU A 82 10.10 -2.84 25.85
CA GLU A 82 8.70 -2.44 25.97
C GLU A 82 8.12 -2.11 24.59
N VAL A 83 6.98 -2.71 24.24
CA VAL A 83 6.16 -2.26 23.10
C VAL A 83 5.87 -0.79 23.35
N VAL A 84 6.50 0.11 22.60
CA VAL A 84 6.39 1.55 22.87
C VAL A 84 4.97 2.02 22.49
N PRO A 85 4.16 2.44 23.48
CA PRO A 85 2.86 3.02 23.20
C PRO A 85 2.97 4.19 22.21
N THR A 86 2.16 4.13 21.15
CA THR A 86 2.19 5.07 20.04
C THR A 86 0.82 5.71 19.87
N GLY A 87 0.78 7.04 19.82
CA GLY A 87 -0.37 7.82 19.43
C GLY A 87 -0.24 8.26 17.98
N LEU A 88 -1.34 8.21 17.24
CA LEU A 88 -1.44 8.59 15.83
C LEU A 88 -2.57 9.59 15.68
N LEU A 89 -2.26 10.80 15.22
CA LEU A 89 -3.24 11.83 14.90
C LEU A 89 -3.11 12.20 13.42
N THR A 90 -4.03 11.69 12.61
CA THR A 90 -4.10 12.02 11.18
C THR A 90 -4.74 13.39 11.03
N LEU A 91 -4.02 14.34 10.42
CA LEU A 91 -4.46 15.73 10.22
C LEU A 91 -5.28 15.83 8.93
N GLU A 92 -6.06 16.89 8.75
CA GLU A 92 -6.81 17.09 7.51
C GLU A 92 -5.88 17.29 6.29
N PRO A 93 -6.24 16.76 5.10
CA PRO A 93 -5.49 17.00 3.87
C PRO A 93 -5.43 18.49 3.49
N HIS A 94 -4.33 18.89 2.86
CA HIS A 94 -4.13 20.23 2.34
C HIS A 94 -3.89 20.20 0.84
N THR A 95 -4.63 21.03 0.09
CA THR A 95 -4.47 21.19 -1.36
C THR A 95 -3.55 22.38 -1.66
N LEU A 96 -2.50 22.11 -2.41
CA LEU A 96 -1.49 23.07 -2.86
C LEU A 96 -1.84 23.63 -4.24
N ASP A 97 -1.47 24.89 -4.48
CA ASP A 97 -1.61 25.54 -5.80
C ASP A 97 -0.70 24.90 -6.87
N ALA A 98 0.46 24.40 -6.46
CA ALA A 98 1.43 23.72 -7.30
C ALA A 98 1.79 22.35 -6.70
N PRO A 99 2.06 21.32 -7.54
CA PRO A 99 2.46 20.02 -7.03
C PRO A 99 3.80 20.10 -6.30
N THR A 100 4.03 19.16 -5.38
CA THR A 100 5.28 19.01 -4.65
C THR A 100 5.75 17.57 -4.61
N ARG A 101 7.06 17.38 -4.44
CA ARG A 101 7.67 16.10 -4.04
C ARG A 101 8.38 16.16 -2.70
N GLU A 102 8.45 17.35 -2.09
CA GLU A 102 9.19 17.57 -0.85
C GLU A 102 8.32 18.37 0.12
N VAL A 103 8.03 17.74 1.26
CA VAL A 103 7.35 18.39 2.38
C VAL A 103 8.31 18.42 3.56
N ARG A 104 8.48 19.59 4.17
CA ARG A 104 9.18 19.76 5.44
C ARG A 104 8.20 19.91 6.58
N SER A 105 8.59 19.44 7.76
CA SER A 105 7.76 19.37 8.94
C SER A 105 8.47 19.96 10.15
N GLU A 106 7.90 21.02 10.70
CA GLU A 106 8.40 21.70 11.90
C GLU A 106 7.39 21.53 13.04
N LEU A 107 7.89 21.23 14.24
CA LEU A 107 7.07 20.96 15.43
C LEU A 107 7.44 21.88 16.58
N VAL A 108 6.45 22.57 17.15
CA VAL A 108 6.59 23.20 18.47
C VAL A 108 6.16 22.18 19.51
N SER A 109 7.11 21.44 20.06
CA SER A 109 6.84 20.31 20.96
C SER A 109 7.58 20.41 22.30
N ASP A 110 7.03 19.75 23.32
CA ASP A 110 7.73 19.37 24.55
C ASP A 110 7.84 17.85 24.58
N THR A 111 9.07 17.34 24.51
CA THR A 111 9.38 15.91 24.45
C THR A 111 10.30 15.52 25.61
N PRO A 112 9.72 15.16 26.77
CA PRO A 112 10.48 14.63 27.89
C PRO A 112 11.32 13.40 27.50
N SER A 113 12.37 13.11 28.28
CA SER A 113 13.16 11.89 28.08
C SER A 113 12.26 10.64 28.08
N GLY A 114 12.51 9.72 27.15
CA GLY A 114 11.64 8.55 26.94
C GLY A 114 10.42 8.82 26.04
N SER A 115 10.36 9.96 25.37
CA SER A 115 9.28 10.25 24.40
C SER A 115 9.78 10.84 23.09
N SER A 116 8.94 10.82 22.06
CA SER A 116 9.18 11.46 20.78
C SER A 116 7.91 12.07 20.19
N ALA A 117 8.11 13.04 19.28
CA ALA A 117 7.08 13.59 18.40
C ALA A 117 7.66 13.70 16.98
N THR A 118 7.01 13.08 16.01
CA THR A 118 7.42 13.09 14.60
C THR A 118 6.20 13.22 13.68
N ILE A 119 6.43 13.56 12.41
CA ILE A 119 5.39 13.62 11.38
C ILE A 119 5.65 12.54 10.32
N ASP A 120 4.60 11.82 9.94
CA ASP A 120 4.58 11.15 8.64
C ASP A 120 3.85 12.03 7.63
N VAL A 121 4.28 11.98 6.37
CA VAL A 121 3.60 12.66 5.26
C VAL A 121 3.22 11.66 4.18
N ARG A 122 2.07 11.87 3.54
CA ARG A 122 1.67 11.20 2.31
C ARG A 122 1.14 12.20 1.29
N GLY A 123 1.16 11.81 0.02
CA GLY A 123 0.58 12.57 -1.09
C GLY A 123 -0.58 11.82 -1.74
N ARG A 124 -1.56 12.55 -2.28
CA ARG A 124 -2.60 11.98 -3.11
C ARG A 124 -2.02 11.65 -4.48
N LYS A 125 -2.22 10.42 -4.92
CA LYS A 125 -1.79 9.94 -6.22
C LYS A 125 -2.67 10.50 -7.32
N ALA A 126 -2.12 10.69 -8.51
CA ALA A 126 -2.91 11.06 -9.69
C ALA A 126 -4.00 10.01 -10.03
N SER A 127 -3.78 8.73 -9.66
CA SER A 127 -4.78 7.66 -9.80
C SER A 127 -5.89 7.70 -8.73
N GLY A 128 -5.86 8.67 -7.82
CA GLY A 128 -6.85 8.87 -6.76
C GLY A 128 -6.55 8.11 -5.47
N GLY A 129 -5.59 7.19 -5.40
CA GLY A 129 -5.19 6.58 -4.13
C GLY A 129 -4.30 7.50 -3.27
N TRP A 130 -3.87 7.03 -2.09
CA TRP A 130 -2.79 7.66 -1.33
C TRP A 130 -1.45 6.97 -1.59
N THR A 131 -0.34 7.71 -1.53
CA THR A 131 0.95 7.08 -1.27
C THR A 131 0.96 6.46 0.13
N GLU A 132 1.94 5.63 0.43
CA GLU A 132 2.20 5.23 1.81
C GLU A 132 2.47 6.46 2.69
N TRP A 133 2.21 6.33 3.99
CA TRP A 133 2.77 7.24 4.97
C TRP A 133 4.30 7.10 4.98
N ILE A 134 5.00 8.23 4.92
CA ILE A 134 6.46 8.30 4.89
C ILE A 134 6.92 9.10 6.10
N PRO A 135 7.64 8.48 7.05
CA PRO A 135 8.19 9.20 8.20
C PRO A 135 9.14 10.30 7.75
N ALA A 136 9.06 11.49 8.35
CA ALA A 136 10.02 12.55 8.07
C ALA A 136 11.42 12.18 8.60
N GLU A 137 12.44 12.32 7.75
CA GLU A 137 13.85 12.14 8.09
C GLU A 137 14.52 13.51 8.16
N ASN A 138 14.97 13.91 9.35
CA ASN A 138 15.51 15.25 9.61
C ASN A 138 14.58 16.35 9.07
N ASP A 139 13.33 16.38 9.55
CA ASP A 139 12.24 17.28 9.12
C ASP A 139 11.72 17.12 7.67
N ARG A 140 12.44 16.44 6.79
CA ARG A 140 12.11 16.31 5.36
C ARG A 140 11.44 14.98 5.03
N THR A 141 10.41 15.05 4.18
CA THR A 141 9.78 13.89 3.54
C THR A 141 9.81 14.05 2.02
N GLU A 142 10.29 13.02 1.32
CA GLU A 142 10.23 12.94 -0.14
C GLU A 142 9.11 12.02 -0.58
N LEU A 143 8.19 12.54 -1.38
CA LEU A 143 7.11 11.78 -1.97
C LEU A 143 7.60 11.01 -3.20
N PRO A 144 7.10 9.78 -3.45
CA PRO A 144 7.50 8.97 -4.58
C PRO A 144 7.04 9.56 -5.92
N GLU A 145 5.99 10.37 -5.91
CA GLU A 145 5.44 11.08 -7.06
C GLU A 145 5.01 12.50 -6.65
N ALA A 146 4.91 13.38 -7.65
CA ALA A 146 4.42 14.73 -7.43
C ALA A 146 2.94 14.71 -7.02
N ALA A 147 2.58 15.48 -5.99
CA ALA A 147 1.22 15.56 -5.46
C ALA A 147 0.83 17.01 -5.12
N ARG A 148 -0.43 17.38 -5.38
CA ARG A 148 -1.04 18.64 -4.95
C ARG A 148 -1.78 18.52 -3.63
N GLU A 149 -2.35 17.36 -3.34
CA GLU A 149 -2.98 17.11 -2.05
C GLU A 149 -2.02 16.31 -1.17
N VAL A 150 -1.67 16.88 -0.02
CA VAL A 150 -0.72 16.29 0.94
C VAL A 150 -1.37 16.21 2.31
N GLN A 151 -0.96 15.22 3.11
CA GLN A 151 -1.51 15.02 4.44
C GLN A 151 -0.40 14.68 5.43
N GLY A 152 -0.48 15.28 6.62
CA GLY A 152 0.39 14.96 7.75
C GLY A 152 -0.29 14.02 8.76
N ARG A 153 0.50 13.18 9.42
CA ARG A 153 0.08 12.41 10.58
C ARG A 153 1.08 12.61 11.70
N LEU A 154 0.63 13.19 12.80
CA LEU A 154 1.43 13.34 14.02
C LEU A 154 1.55 11.99 14.72
N VAL A 155 2.77 11.63 15.08
CA VAL A 155 3.14 10.39 15.74
C VAL A 155 3.80 10.75 17.06
N LEU A 156 3.16 10.35 18.16
CA LEU A 156 3.68 10.55 19.51
C LEU A 156 4.05 9.19 20.09
N THR A 157 5.24 9.06 20.64
CA THR A 157 5.63 7.85 21.38
C THR A 157 6.10 8.21 22.78
N ALA A 158 5.83 7.35 23.75
CA ALA A 158 6.26 7.58 25.12
C ALA A 158 6.41 6.26 25.87
N THR A 159 7.48 6.12 26.63
CA THR A 159 7.67 5.06 27.63
C THR A 159 7.37 5.60 29.03
N GLU A 160 7.05 4.71 29.97
CA GLU A 160 6.83 5.06 31.38
C GLU A 160 5.82 6.23 31.57
N ASP A 161 6.19 7.23 32.37
CA ASP A 161 5.38 8.40 32.70
C ASP A 161 5.63 9.60 31.77
N ALA A 162 6.40 9.44 30.69
CA ALA A 162 6.63 10.54 29.74
C ALA A 162 5.32 10.94 29.03
N ARG A 163 5.09 12.24 28.85
CA ARG A 163 3.88 12.79 28.21
C ARG A 163 4.29 13.87 27.20
N PRO A 164 4.64 13.50 25.96
CA PRO A 164 4.98 14.48 24.94
C PRO A 164 3.74 15.28 24.55
N THR A 165 3.96 16.56 24.23
CA THR A 165 2.94 17.48 23.73
C THR A 165 3.43 18.21 22.49
N VAL A 166 2.51 18.55 21.59
CA VAL A 166 2.76 19.31 20.37
C VAL A 166 1.76 20.44 20.31
N ARG A 167 2.26 21.67 20.41
CA ARG A 167 1.45 22.89 20.34
C ARG A 167 1.14 23.30 18.92
N GLU A 168 2.06 23.04 17.99
CA GLU A 168 1.95 23.48 16.62
C GLU A 168 2.69 22.51 15.68
N VAL A 169 2.09 22.29 14.51
CA VAL A 169 2.71 21.63 13.36
C VAL A 169 2.73 22.66 12.23
N THR A 170 3.89 22.92 11.66
CA THR A 170 4.02 23.68 10.41
C THR A 170 4.52 22.75 9.33
N LEU A 171 3.79 22.67 8.22
CA LEU A 171 4.21 21.93 7.03
C LEU A 171 4.57 22.92 5.92
N SER A 172 5.61 22.61 5.16
CA SER A 172 6.11 23.46 4.08
C SER A 172 6.40 22.64 2.84
N ALA A 173 5.78 22.98 1.71
CA ALA A 173 5.93 22.29 0.44
C ALA A 173 6.78 23.10 -0.53
N THR A 174 7.80 22.48 -1.10
CA THR A 174 8.59 23.07 -2.19
C THR A 174 7.93 22.73 -3.52
N PRO A 175 7.50 23.69 -4.34
CA PRO A 175 6.91 23.40 -5.65
C PRO A 175 7.86 22.60 -6.54
N THR A 176 7.29 21.68 -7.33
CA THR A 176 8.01 21.01 -8.41
C THR A 176 7.40 21.38 -9.75
N THR A 177 8.22 21.33 -10.81
CA THR A 177 7.75 21.43 -12.20
C THR A 177 7.26 20.10 -12.76
N GLU A 178 7.43 19.00 -12.01
CA GLU A 178 6.89 17.70 -12.34
C GLU A 178 5.36 17.74 -12.29
N THR A 179 4.73 17.41 -13.42
CA THR A 179 3.28 17.31 -13.49
C THR A 179 2.82 16.04 -12.79
N GLU A 180 1.68 16.11 -12.09
CA GLU A 180 0.91 14.95 -11.60
C GLU A 180 0.41 14.14 -12.81
N THR A 181 1.31 13.39 -13.42
CA THR A 181 0.98 12.55 -14.57
C THR A 181 0.92 11.14 -14.03
N GLY A 182 -0.30 10.60 -13.93
CA GLY A 182 -0.48 9.18 -13.75
C GLY A 182 0.32 8.43 -14.84
N PRO A 183 0.79 7.21 -14.58
CA PRO A 183 1.61 6.51 -15.53
C PRO A 183 0.83 6.28 -16.83
N LEU A 184 1.54 6.37 -17.97
CA LEU A 184 0.97 6.16 -19.31
C LEU A 184 0.37 4.75 -19.47
N THR A 185 0.79 3.80 -18.64
CA THR A 185 0.24 2.46 -18.52
C THR A 185 0.05 2.13 -17.04
N GLU A 186 -1.11 1.59 -16.66
CA GLU A 186 -1.32 1.12 -15.29
C GLU A 186 -0.39 -0.07 -14.97
N ALA A 187 0.23 -0.02 -13.81
CA ALA A 187 1.03 -1.09 -13.24
C ALA A 187 0.19 -1.80 -12.17
N ALA A 188 0.19 -3.12 -12.23
CA ALA A 188 -0.48 -3.95 -11.23
C ALA A 188 0.10 -3.70 -9.83
N ALA A 189 -0.75 -3.88 -8.82
CA ALA A 189 -0.31 -3.97 -7.44
C ALA A 189 0.80 -5.03 -7.28
N ARG A 190 1.76 -4.76 -6.40
CA ARG A 190 2.74 -5.76 -6.00
C ARG A 190 2.02 -6.92 -5.32
N SER A 191 2.53 -8.13 -5.53
CA SER A 191 1.88 -9.36 -5.10
C SER A 191 2.92 -10.34 -4.57
N TYR A 192 2.68 -10.89 -3.37
CA TYR A 192 3.60 -11.81 -2.71
C TYR A 192 2.87 -12.96 -2.03
N SER A 193 3.48 -14.15 -2.05
CA SER A 193 3.04 -15.28 -1.23
C SER A 193 3.64 -15.14 0.17
N VAL A 194 2.79 -14.99 1.18
CA VAL A 194 3.20 -14.77 2.56
C VAL A 194 2.45 -15.69 3.52
N PHE A 195 3.09 -16.03 4.62
CA PHE A 195 2.47 -16.85 5.65
C PHE A 195 1.50 -15.96 6.43
N ALA A 196 0.23 -16.35 6.45
CA ALA A 196 -0.83 -15.69 7.19
C ALA A 196 -1.15 -16.42 8.48
N THR A 197 -1.26 -15.64 9.54
CA THR A 197 -1.74 -16.05 10.86
C THR A 197 -3.12 -15.48 11.12
N ARG A 198 -3.83 -16.10 12.07
CA ARG A 198 -5.08 -15.55 12.59
C ARG A 198 -4.73 -14.48 13.63
N GLU A 199 -5.31 -13.29 13.51
CA GLU A 199 -5.19 -12.20 14.49
C GLU A 199 -5.62 -12.65 15.89
N GLY A 200 -6.87 -13.12 16.03
CA GLY A 200 -7.35 -13.75 17.26
C GLY A 200 -7.48 -12.84 18.49
N LEU A 201 -7.29 -11.52 18.36
CA LEU A 201 -7.32 -10.55 19.45
C LEU A 201 -8.70 -9.93 19.72
N VAL A 202 -9.77 -10.71 19.66
CA VAL A 202 -11.13 -10.23 19.98
C VAL A 202 -11.17 -9.56 21.36
N GLY A 203 -11.73 -8.35 21.43
CA GLY A 203 -11.73 -7.47 22.60
C GLY A 203 -10.54 -6.51 22.66
N GLY A 204 -9.49 -6.74 21.87
CA GLY A 204 -8.37 -5.85 21.65
C GLY A 204 -8.75 -4.59 20.86
N THR A 205 -7.76 -3.73 20.64
CA THR A 205 -7.93 -2.50 19.84
C THR A 205 -6.89 -2.50 18.74
N THR A 206 -7.33 -2.36 17.49
CA THR A 206 -6.41 -2.24 16.37
C THR A 206 -5.67 -0.91 16.39
N ALA A 207 -4.56 -0.82 15.66
CA ALA A 207 -3.76 0.40 15.54
C ALA A 207 -4.52 1.62 14.99
N ASN A 208 -5.63 1.44 14.26
CA ASN A 208 -6.49 2.54 13.83
C ASN A 208 -7.59 2.93 14.85
N GLY A 209 -7.66 2.25 16.01
CA GLY A 209 -8.61 2.55 17.08
C GLY A 209 -9.96 1.82 16.96
N HIS A 210 -10.05 0.76 16.17
CA HIS A 210 -11.21 -0.13 16.13
C HIS A 210 -11.16 -1.14 17.29
N LYS A 211 -12.31 -1.41 17.93
CA LYS A 211 -12.41 -2.44 18.96
C LYS A 211 -12.76 -3.76 18.27
N ILE A 212 -11.84 -4.72 18.34
CA ILE A 212 -11.99 -5.98 17.62
C ILE A 212 -13.18 -6.75 18.21
N VAL A 213 -14.15 -7.09 17.37
CA VAL A 213 -15.31 -7.92 17.71
C VAL A 213 -15.20 -9.29 17.02
N PRO A 214 -15.94 -10.32 17.48
CA PRO A 214 -15.91 -11.63 16.83
C PRO A 214 -16.27 -11.53 15.35
N ARG A 215 -15.54 -12.27 14.51
CA ARG A 215 -15.75 -12.36 13.05
C ARG A 215 -15.52 -11.05 12.28
N ASP A 216 -14.77 -10.11 12.85
CA ASP A 216 -14.32 -8.92 12.14
C ASP A 216 -13.52 -9.25 10.88
N ARG A 217 -13.62 -8.36 9.90
CA ARG A 217 -13.05 -8.54 8.56
C ARG A 217 -12.02 -7.45 8.25
N PHE A 218 -10.79 -7.67 8.68
CA PHE A 218 -9.65 -6.78 8.39
C PHE A 218 -8.36 -7.58 8.31
N VAL A 219 -7.26 -6.89 7.99
CA VAL A 219 -5.91 -7.43 8.09
C VAL A 219 -5.00 -6.53 8.93
N ALA A 220 -3.94 -7.12 9.48
CA ALA A 220 -2.78 -6.41 10.03
C ALA A 220 -1.58 -6.57 9.11
N LEU A 221 -0.82 -5.49 8.92
CA LEU A 221 0.46 -5.54 8.19
C LEU A 221 1.60 -5.01 9.06
N PRO A 222 2.83 -5.56 8.94
CA PRO A 222 3.89 -5.27 9.88
C PRO A 222 4.57 -3.91 9.65
N SER A 223 3.80 -2.93 9.14
CA SER A 223 4.19 -1.54 8.98
C SER A 223 3.01 -0.59 9.15
N ARG A 224 3.23 0.50 9.88
CA ARG A 224 2.28 1.63 9.99
C ARG A 224 2.12 2.45 8.70
N ARG A 225 2.98 2.22 7.70
CA ARG A 225 3.02 2.97 6.44
C ARG A 225 1.77 2.78 5.58
N ALA A 226 1.11 1.63 5.74
CA ALA A 226 -0.14 1.27 5.04
C ALA A 226 -1.32 1.10 6.00
N LEU A 227 -1.33 1.82 7.13
CA LEU A 227 -2.44 1.79 8.08
C LEU A 227 -3.58 2.71 7.63
N SER A 228 -4.79 2.17 7.47
CA SER A 228 -5.98 2.97 7.16
C SER A 228 -6.54 3.64 8.41
N GLY A 229 -6.89 4.93 8.28
CA GLY A 229 -7.65 5.62 9.33
C GLY A 229 -8.99 4.95 9.59
N LYS A 230 -9.54 5.12 10.80
CA LYS A 230 -10.83 4.52 11.17
C LYS A 230 -11.95 5.01 10.24
N GLY A 231 -12.66 4.07 9.61
CA GLY A 231 -13.72 4.37 8.64
C GLY A 231 -13.23 4.95 7.30
N LYS A 232 -11.92 4.98 7.05
CA LYS A 232 -11.31 5.38 5.78
C LYS A 232 -10.97 4.14 4.95
N THR A 233 -10.75 4.34 3.65
CA THR A 233 -10.51 3.27 2.67
C THR A 233 -9.07 3.24 2.13
N ASP A 234 -8.18 3.98 2.79
CA ASP A 234 -6.88 4.39 2.25
C ASP A 234 -5.97 3.24 1.78
N TYR A 235 -5.99 2.11 2.47
CA TYR A 235 -5.14 0.95 2.18
C TYR A 235 -5.92 -0.35 2.31
N SER A 236 -5.89 -1.12 1.23
CA SER A 236 -6.60 -2.38 1.09
C SER A 236 -5.69 -3.44 0.48
N VAL A 237 -5.90 -4.69 0.87
CA VAL A 237 -5.23 -5.84 0.28
C VAL A 237 -6.26 -6.78 -0.34
N LYS A 238 -5.88 -7.45 -1.43
CA LYS A 238 -6.57 -8.66 -1.88
C LYS A 238 -5.82 -9.86 -1.34
N VAL A 239 -6.48 -10.74 -0.61
CA VAL A 239 -5.91 -11.97 -0.04
C VAL A 239 -6.62 -13.17 -0.67
N CYS A 240 -5.85 -14.09 -1.24
CA CYS A 240 -6.36 -15.34 -1.81
C CYS A 240 -5.71 -16.55 -1.13
N ALA A 241 -6.54 -17.46 -0.64
CA ALA A 241 -6.10 -18.71 -0.05
C ALA A 241 -5.83 -19.78 -1.12
N PRO A 242 -5.04 -20.84 -0.82
CA PRO A 242 -4.72 -21.91 -1.78
C PRO A 242 -5.94 -22.70 -2.28
N ASN A 243 -7.07 -22.63 -1.57
CA ASN A 243 -8.34 -23.23 -1.99
C ASN A 243 -9.11 -22.38 -3.02
N GLY A 244 -8.53 -21.27 -3.49
CA GLY A 244 -9.13 -20.37 -4.48
C GLY A 244 -10.07 -19.31 -3.93
N ARG A 245 -10.38 -19.31 -2.63
CA ARG A 245 -11.23 -18.30 -2.00
C ARG A 245 -10.45 -17.01 -1.78
N CYS A 246 -11.06 -15.87 -2.08
CA CYS A 246 -10.41 -14.56 -1.95
C CYS A 246 -11.25 -13.56 -1.16
N ALA A 247 -10.58 -12.56 -0.59
CA ALA A 247 -11.18 -11.40 0.07
C ALA A 247 -10.43 -10.13 -0.33
N ILE A 248 -11.12 -9.00 -0.46
CA ILE A 248 -10.50 -7.67 -0.45
C ILE A 248 -10.86 -7.01 0.88
N ALA A 249 -9.86 -6.69 1.69
CA ALA A 249 -10.03 -6.25 3.07
C ALA A 249 -9.15 -5.03 3.41
N PRO A 250 -9.64 -4.14 4.30
CA PRO A 250 -8.88 -2.98 4.74
C PRO A 250 -7.78 -3.34 5.75
N VAL A 251 -6.71 -2.55 5.75
CA VAL A 251 -5.61 -2.67 6.73
C VAL A 251 -5.93 -1.82 7.95
N TRP A 252 -6.30 -2.47 9.06
CA TRP A 252 -6.72 -1.78 10.30
C TRP A 252 -5.70 -1.83 11.42
N ASP A 253 -4.73 -2.74 11.35
CA ASP A 253 -3.77 -2.96 12.43
C ASP A 253 -2.32 -3.06 11.95
N ILE A 254 -1.39 -2.96 12.90
CA ILE A 254 0.05 -3.06 12.69
C ILE A 254 0.59 -4.32 13.37
N GLY A 255 1.15 -5.21 12.56
CA GLY A 255 1.65 -6.54 12.97
C GLY A 255 1.57 -7.49 11.76
N PRO A 256 2.17 -8.69 11.80
CA PRO A 256 2.74 -9.38 12.97
C PRO A 256 4.22 -9.08 13.20
N TRP A 257 4.69 -9.29 14.44
CA TRP A 257 6.09 -9.23 14.91
C TRP A 257 6.81 -7.87 14.82
N ASN A 258 6.61 -7.12 13.75
CA ASN A 258 7.28 -5.86 13.44
C ASN A 258 6.25 -4.74 13.17
N THR A 259 6.71 -3.48 13.21
CA THR A 259 5.90 -2.27 12.91
C THR A 259 6.54 -1.36 11.87
N LYS A 260 7.73 -1.72 11.39
CA LYS A 260 8.53 -0.99 10.41
C LYS A 260 9.01 -1.92 9.27
N ASP A 261 8.26 -3.00 9.05
CA ASP A 261 8.56 -4.03 8.07
C ASP A 261 7.59 -3.98 6.88
N ASP A 262 7.75 -2.97 6.05
CA ASP A 262 7.05 -2.80 4.77
C ASP A 262 7.72 -3.64 3.66
N TYR A 263 7.78 -4.96 3.85
CA TYR A 263 8.51 -5.89 2.99
C TYR A 263 8.09 -5.87 1.51
N TRP A 264 6.90 -5.35 1.18
CA TRP A 264 6.48 -5.13 -0.20
C TRP A 264 7.29 -4.03 -0.91
N ASN A 265 8.06 -3.21 -0.18
CA ASN A 265 8.96 -2.20 -0.74
C ASN A 265 10.35 -2.76 -1.08
N PRO A 266 10.98 -2.27 -2.16
CA PRO A 266 12.34 -2.65 -2.49
C PRO A 266 13.29 -2.24 -1.35
N SER A 267 14.40 -2.96 -1.22
CA SER A 267 15.39 -2.78 -0.15
C SER A 267 15.88 -1.34 0.03
N SER A 268 15.91 -0.54 -1.06
CA SER A 268 16.28 0.88 -1.01
C SER A 268 15.22 1.79 -0.37
N GLN A 269 13.96 1.37 -0.34
CA GLN A 269 12.80 2.14 0.13
C GLN A 269 12.15 1.61 1.41
N ARG A 270 12.44 0.36 1.78
CA ARG A 270 11.93 -0.29 3.01
C ARG A 270 12.34 0.53 4.24
N GLU A 271 11.45 0.70 5.21
CA GLU A 271 11.68 1.51 6.42
C GLU A 271 12.76 0.88 7.31
N MET A 272 12.72 -0.45 7.49
CA MET A 272 13.72 -1.24 8.20
C MET A 272 14.13 -2.47 7.37
N TRP A 273 15.13 -3.24 7.83
CA TRP A 273 15.51 -4.52 7.21
C TRP A 273 15.90 -4.38 5.73
N LYS A 274 16.61 -3.30 5.41
CA LYS A 274 17.06 -2.92 4.06
C LYS A 274 18.04 -3.93 3.44
N ASP A 275 18.52 -4.89 4.19
CA ASP A 275 19.36 -6.00 3.72
C ASP A 275 18.55 -7.17 3.15
N LEU A 276 17.26 -7.26 3.47
CA LEU A 276 16.38 -8.32 2.99
C LEU A 276 15.83 -8.03 1.59
N GLN A 277 15.66 -9.09 0.80
CA GLN A 277 15.03 -9.04 -0.51
C GLN A 277 13.57 -8.56 -0.39
N GLN A 278 13.12 -7.79 -1.38
CA GLN A 278 11.72 -7.38 -1.51
C GLN A 278 10.79 -8.61 -1.52
N GLY A 279 9.66 -8.51 -0.82
CA GLY A 279 8.67 -9.58 -0.70
C GLY A 279 8.96 -10.59 0.42
N VAL A 280 10.06 -10.43 1.16
CA VAL A 280 10.40 -11.32 2.29
C VAL A 280 10.07 -10.63 3.61
N PRO A 281 8.99 -11.04 4.31
CA PRO A 281 8.73 -10.59 5.68
C PRO A 281 9.92 -10.89 6.58
N GLN A 282 10.26 -9.95 7.47
CA GLN A 282 11.40 -10.14 8.36
C GLN A 282 11.18 -11.32 9.31
N ALA A 283 9.95 -11.55 9.77
CA ALA A 283 9.63 -12.71 10.60
C ALA A 283 9.98 -14.04 9.88
N ALA A 284 9.71 -14.13 8.58
CA ALA A 284 10.11 -15.28 7.76
C ALA A 284 11.63 -15.41 7.66
N ALA A 285 12.36 -14.31 7.49
CA ALA A 285 13.83 -14.32 7.51
C ALA A 285 14.39 -14.70 8.89
N ALA A 286 13.77 -14.25 9.98
CA ALA A 286 14.17 -14.54 11.35
C ALA A 286 14.07 -16.05 11.65
N ARG A 287 13.09 -16.74 11.08
CA ARG A 287 13.02 -18.23 11.15
C ARG A 287 14.25 -18.93 10.56
N ASN A 288 15.02 -18.22 9.73
CA ASN A 288 16.29 -18.67 9.14
C ASN A 288 17.52 -17.98 9.75
N GLY A 289 17.40 -17.37 10.94
CA GLY A 289 18.52 -16.82 11.71
C GLY A 289 18.81 -15.34 11.49
N HIS A 290 18.09 -14.65 10.59
CA HIS A 290 18.21 -13.19 10.45
C HIS A 290 17.88 -12.48 11.78
N ASN A 291 18.63 -11.43 12.10
CA ASN A 291 18.55 -10.73 13.40
C ASN A 291 18.63 -11.67 14.62
N GLY A 292 19.40 -12.76 14.54
CA GLY A 292 19.50 -13.76 15.60
C GLY A 292 18.21 -14.52 15.88
N GLY A 293 17.29 -14.56 14.91
CA GLY A 293 15.96 -15.16 15.05
C GLY A 293 14.95 -14.30 15.82
N LYS A 294 15.19 -12.99 15.87
CA LYS A 294 14.38 -12.04 16.65
C LYS A 294 13.70 -11.00 15.77
N ASP A 295 12.57 -10.47 16.24
CA ASP A 295 11.90 -9.33 15.63
C ASP A 295 12.57 -7.99 16.03
N GLN A 296 11.98 -6.87 15.60
CA GLN A 296 12.48 -5.52 15.91
C GLN A 296 12.51 -5.19 17.42
N PHE A 297 11.76 -5.91 18.25
CA PHE A 297 11.68 -5.71 19.69
C PHE A 297 12.58 -6.69 20.46
N GLY A 298 13.32 -7.55 19.76
CA GLY A 298 14.20 -8.55 20.36
C GLY A 298 13.48 -9.81 20.84
N ARG A 299 12.18 -9.97 20.57
CA ARG A 299 11.42 -11.18 20.87
C ARG A 299 11.79 -12.26 19.87
N ARG A 300 11.83 -13.52 20.30
CA ARG A 300 12.09 -14.65 19.40
C ARG A 300 10.86 -14.89 18.53
N VAL A 301 11.04 -14.88 17.21
CA VAL A 301 9.94 -15.07 16.25
C VAL A 301 9.44 -16.51 16.28
N ALA A 302 8.15 -16.70 16.60
CA ALA A 302 7.54 -18.03 16.73
C ALA A 302 6.97 -18.58 15.41
N ASN A 303 6.64 -17.72 14.45
CA ASN A 303 6.09 -18.09 13.13
C ASN A 303 6.61 -17.13 12.04
N PRO A 304 6.62 -17.51 10.75
CA PRO A 304 7.14 -16.65 9.68
C PRO A 304 6.11 -15.63 9.17
N ALA A 305 5.14 -15.22 9.97
CA ALA A 305 3.98 -14.48 9.47
C ALA A 305 4.35 -13.13 8.86
N GLY A 306 3.72 -12.81 7.73
CA GLY A 306 3.83 -11.51 7.06
C GLY A 306 2.53 -10.71 7.08
N ILE A 307 1.43 -11.30 7.56
CA ILE A 307 0.10 -10.71 7.62
C ILE A 307 -0.71 -11.46 8.68
N ASP A 308 -1.48 -10.72 9.47
CA ASP A 308 -2.52 -11.29 10.33
C ASP A 308 -3.91 -11.03 9.72
N LEU A 309 -4.79 -12.02 9.83
CA LEU A 309 -6.14 -11.97 9.29
C LEU A 309 -7.15 -11.95 10.43
N GLY A 310 -8.05 -10.97 10.41
CA GLY A 310 -9.21 -10.94 11.30
C GLY A 310 -10.04 -12.22 11.19
N ASP A 311 -10.68 -12.61 12.29
CA ASP A 311 -11.40 -13.87 12.45
C ASP A 311 -12.40 -14.16 11.31
N GLY A 312 -13.10 -13.13 10.81
CA GLY A 312 -14.05 -13.25 9.71
C GLY A 312 -13.37 -13.53 8.36
N ILE A 313 -12.26 -12.85 8.07
CA ILE A 313 -11.46 -13.15 6.86
C ILE A 313 -10.92 -14.58 6.94
N PHE A 314 -10.30 -14.93 8.07
CA PHE A 314 -9.60 -16.21 8.23
C PHE A 314 -10.57 -17.41 8.10
N TRP A 315 -11.63 -17.44 8.90
CA TRP A 315 -12.52 -18.62 8.94
C TRP A 315 -13.63 -18.57 7.91
N ASP A 316 -14.32 -17.43 7.77
CA ASP A 316 -15.57 -17.37 7.04
C ASP A 316 -15.32 -17.19 5.55
N VAL A 317 -14.41 -16.28 5.20
CA VAL A 317 -14.17 -15.89 3.81
C VAL A 317 -13.10 -16.76 3.15
N LEU A 318 -11.97 -16.98 3.79
CA LEU A 318 -10.90 -17.80 3.21
C LEU A 318 -11.07 -19.30 3.54
N GLY A 319 -11.84 -19.64 4.57
CA GLY A 319 -12.09 -21.03 4.95
C GLY A 319 -10.87 -21.72 5.55
N LEU A 320 -9.89 -20.96 6.03
CA LEU A 320 -8.68 -21.49 6.63
C LEU A 320 -9.01 -22.21 7.93
N LYS A 321 -8.38 -23.36 8.14
CA LYS A 321 -8.50 -24.17 9.37
C LYS A 321 -7.26 -24.07 10.25
N ASP A 322 -6.16 -23.62 9.67
CA ASP A 322 -4.88 -23.36 10.31
C ASP A 322 -4.16 -22.27 9.48
N ASN A 323 -3.08 -21.73 10.03
CA ASN A 323 -2.21 -20.77 9.39
C ASN A 323 -1.71 -21.32 8.05
N SER A 324 -1.59 -20.46 7.05
CA SER A 324 -1.36 -20.92 5.68
C SER A 324 -0.59 -19.90 4.86
N GLN A 325 0.00 -20.37 3.77
CA GLN A 325 0.48 -19.46 2.72
C GLN A 325 -0.72 -18.89 1.98
N VAL A 326 -0.74 -17.57 1.82
CA VAL A 326 -1.75 -16.86 1.03
C VAL A 326 -1.05 -15.98 0.01
N GLN A 327 -1.74 -15.72 -1.11
CA GLN A 327 -1.30 -14.69 -2.05
C GLN A 327 -1.91 -13.35 -1.62
N VAL A 328 -1.09 -12.30 -1.53
CA VAL A 328 -1.54 -10.96 -1.12
C VAL A 328 -1.15 -9.93 -2.17
N ASP A 329 -2.13 -9.18 -2.67
CA ASP A 329 -1.93 -8.01 -3.52
C ASP A 329 -2.08 -6.73 -2.68
N TYR A 330 -1.07 -5.86 -2.71
CA TYR A 330 -1.01 -4.61 -1.93
C TYR A 330 -1.52 -3.45 -2.80
N LEU A 331 -2.82 -3.19 -2.79
CA LEU A 331 -3.51 -2.46 -3.87
C LEU A 331 -3.01 -1.02 -4.06
N TRP A 332 -2.49 -0.37 -3.01
CA TRP A 332 -1.93 0.99 -3.10
C TRP A 332 -0.57 1.05 -3.81
N THR A 333 0.13 -0.07 -3.96
CA THR A 333 1.48 -0.12 -4.56
C THR A 333 1.45 -0.09 -6.08
N GLY A 334 0.29 -0.36 -6.69
CA GLY A 334 0.06 -0.21 -8.11
C GLY A 334 -0.38 1.20 -8.50
N SER A 335 -0.59 1.39 -9.79
CA SER A 335 -1.16 2.62 -10.37
C SER A 335 -2.53 2.42 -10.99
N GLN A 336 -3.14 1.26 -10.76
CA GLN A 336 -4.51 0.97 -11.15
C GLN A 336 -5.47 1.99 -10.54
N LYS A 337 -6.51 2.36 -11.29
CA LYS A 337 -7.64 3.11 -10.75
C LYS A 337 -8.34 2.30 -9.65
N LEU A 338 -8.60 2.95 -8.52
CA LEU A 338 -9.28 2.35 -7.38
C LEU A 338 -10.65 3.02 -7.15
N SER A 339 -11.57 2.29 -6.52
CA SER A 339 -12.84 2.83 -6.05
C SER A 339 -13.18 2.28 -4.68
N ALA A 340 -13.70 3.15 -3.81
CA ALA A 340 -14.08 2.78 -2.46
C ALA A 340 -15.40 1.99 -2.48
N VAL A 341 -15.44 0.86 -1.78
CA VAL A 341 -16.67 0.11 -1.49
C VAL A 341 -17.40 0.80 -0.35
N ARG A 342 -18.67 1.13 -0.56
CA ARG A 342 -19.56 1.85 0.36
C ARG A 342 -20.95 1.22 0.33
N ILE A 343 -21.21 0.34 1.29
CA ILE A 343 -22.43 -0.47 1.34
C ILE A 343 -23.27 -0.22 2.61
N GLY A 344 -23.22 1.01 3.13
CA GLY A 344 -23.94 1.39 4.34
C GLY A 344 -23.43 0.63 5.56
N ASP A 345 -24.34 0.00 6.31
CA ASP A 345 -24.05 -0.77 7.52
C ASP A 345 -23.69 -2.24 7.24
N GLU A 346 -23.79 -2.69 5.97
CA GLU A 346 -23.41 -4.04 5.60
C GLU A 346 -21.88 -4.22 5.72
N PRO A 347 -21.41 -5.37 6.22
CA PRO A 347 -19.99 -5.59 6.46
C PRO A 347 -19.19 -5.88 5.18
N ASP A 348 -19.81 -6.50 4.17
CA ASP A 348 -19.19 -6.83 2.89
C ASP A 348 -20.22 -7.03 1.77
N THR A 349 -19.71 -7.10 0.53
CA THR A 349 -20.48 -7.48 -0.65
C THR A 349 -19.78 -8.63 -1.38
N ASP A 350 -20.56 -9.50 -2.01
CA ASP A 350 -20.04 -10.57 -2.86
C ASP A 350 -19.34 -10.01 -4.09
N ILE A 351 -18.18 -10.57 -4.42
CA ILE A 351 -17.51 -10.42 -5.71
C ILE A 351 -18.04 -11.53 -6.60
N LEU A 352 -18.65 -11.16 -7.72
CA LEU A 352 -19.39 -12.08 -8.58
C LEU A 352 -18.52 -12.60 -9.73
N ALA A 353 -18.75 -13.85 -10.12
CA ALA A 353 -18.08 -14.50 -11.25
C ALA A 353 -18.43 -13.87 -12.62
N ARG A 354 -19.58 -13.19 -12.71
CA ARG A 354 -20.15 -12.61 -13.92
C ARG A 354 -20.85 -11.28 -13.59
N PRO A 355 -20.99 -10.36 -14.56
CA PRO A 355 -21.67 -9.07 -14.36
C PRO A 355 -23.20 -9.23 -14.42
N GLU A 356 -23.75 -10.08 -13.56
CA GLU A 356 -25.19 -10.35 -13.48
C GLU A 356 -25.62 -10.54 -12.02
N ALA A 357 -26.84 -10.09 -11.71
CA ALA A 357 -27.38 -10.23 -10.35
C ALA A 357 -27.59 -11.72 -10.01
N GLY A 358 -27.10 -12.13 -8.83
CA GLY A 358 -27.22 -13.52 -8.35
C GLY A 358 -26.22 -14.50 -8.98
N ALA A 359 -25.20 -14.03 -9.70
CA ALA A 359 -24.07 -14.85 -10.09
C ALA A 359 -23.36 -15.48 -8.86
N GLU A 360 -22.60 -16.54 -9.12
CA GLU A 360 -21.78 -17.19 -8.10
C GLU A 360 -20.78 -16.20 -7.49
N SER A 361 -20.67 -16.21 -6.16
CA SER A 361 -19.67 -15.44 -5.43
C SER A 361 -18.30 -16.14 -5.50
N VAL A 362 -17.29 -15.40 -5.96
CA VAL A 362 -15.88 -15.84 -6.06
C VAL A 362 -15.01 -15.20 -4.96
N GLY A 363 -15.62 -14.46 -4.05
CA GLY A 363 -14.96 -13.77 -2.95
C GLY A 363 -15.84 -12.66 -2.40
N ILE A 364 -15.29 -11.85 -1.50
CA ILE A 364 -15.99 -10.70 -0.93
C ILE A 364 -15.10 -9.46 -0.97
N ALA A 365 -15.72 -8.29 -1.07
CA ALA A 365 -15.09 -7.01 -0.79
C ALA A 365 -15.70 -6.42 0.48
N VAL A 366 -14.86 -6.19 1.48
CA VAL A 366 -15.29 -5.63 2.77
C VAL A 366 -15.68 -4.17 2.60
N ASN A 367 -16.68 -3.71 3.34
CA ASN A 367 -16.98 -2.29 3.43
C ASN A 367 -15.75 -1.50 3.88
N THR A 368 -15.63 -0.24 3.47
CA THR A 368 -14.45 0.59 3.74
C THR A 368 -13.12 0.07 3.15
N THR A 369 -13.18 -0.72 2.08
CA THR A 369 -12.01 -1.10 1.28
C THR A 369 -11.98 -0.33 -0.05
N GLU A 370 -10.84 -0.30 -0.71
CA GLU A 370 -10.68 0.11 -2.10
C GLU A 370 -10.48 -1.14 -2.98
N VAL A 371 -11.16 -1.15 -4.12
CA VAL A 371 -11.04 -2.21 -5.13
C VAL A 371 -10.48 -1.61 -6.43
N PRO A 372 -9.65 -2.34 -7.18
CA PRO A 372 -9.29 -1.94 -8.54
C PRO A 372 -10.53 -1.91 -9.43
N VAL A 373 -10.58 -0.96 -10.36
CA VAL A 373 -11.68 -0.82 -11.33
C VAL A 373 -11.11 -0.73 -12.74
N GLN A 374 -11.42 -1.73 -13.56
CA GLN A 374 -10.82 -1.87 -14.90
C GLN A 374 -11.73 -1.29 -15.98
N CYS A 375 -13.02 -1.61 -15.91
CA CYS A 375 -14.01 -1.22 -16.91
C CYS A 375 -15.43 -1.42 -16.36
N THR A 376 -16.43 -0.82 -17.03
CA THR A 376 -17.84 -0.96 -16.70
C THR A 376 -18.58 -1.88 -17.69
N HIS A 377 -19.61 -2.57 -17.20
CA HIS A 377 -20.55 -3.36 -18.00
C HIS A 377 -21.98 -2.88 -17.71
N GLY A 378 -22.67 -2.43 -18.75
CA GLY A 378 -23.96 -1.74 -18.61
C GLY A 378 -23.85 -0.35 -17.96
N ASP A 379 -24.97 0.37 -17.94
CA ASP A 379 -25.06 1.75 -17.44
C ASP A 379 -25.93 1.85 -16.17
N GLY A 380 -25.64 2.83 -15.32
CA GLY A 380 -26.46 3.20 -14.15
C GLY A 380 -26.44 2.20 -13.00
N ASP A 381 -27.51 2.21 -12.19
CA ASP A 381 -27.63 1.44 -10.93
C ASP A 381 -27.69 -0.08 -11.13
N GLY A 382 -27.99 -0.55 -12.35
CA GLY A 382 -27.97 -1.96 -12.72
C GLY A 382 -26.66 -2.42 -13.35
N GLY A 383 -25.68 -1.51 -13.50
CA GLY A 383 -24.38 -1.80 -14.09
C GLY A 383 -23.44 -2.56 -13.14
N PHE A 384 -22.40 -3.12 -13.72
CA PHE A 384 -21.33 -3.81 -13.03
C PHE A 384 -19.98 -3.20 -13.38
N VAL A 385 -19.00 -3.42 -12.52
CA VAL A 385 -17.62 -3.03 -12.74
C VAL A 385 -16.77 -4.29 -12.67
N ARG A 386 -15.86 -4.44 -13.63
CA ARG A 386 -14.84 -5.49 -13.57
C ARG A 386 -13.71 -5.01 -12.67
N ILE A 387 -13.45 -5.76 -11.60
CA ILE A 387 -12.36 -5.49 -10.66
C ILE A 387 -11.16 -6.42 -10.86
N GLY A 388 -11.33 -7.44 -11.69
CA GLY A 388 -10.29 -8.40 -12.02
C GLY A 388 -10.81 -9.40 -13.02
N ASP A 389 -9.95 -10.34 -13.44
CA ASP A 389 -10.41 -11.39 -14.32
C ASP A 389 -11.48 -12.27 -13.65
N GLY A 390 -12.62 -12.42 -14.32
CA GLY A 390 -13.79 -13.12 -13.79
C GLY A 390 -14.36 -12.55 -12.47
N GLN A 391 -14.10 -11.28 -12.15
CA GLN A 391 -14.51 -10.67 -10.88
C GLN A 391 -15.24 -9.35 -11.10
N TYR A 392 -16.49 -9.31 -10.64
CA TYR A 392 -17.39 -8.20 -10.87
C TYR A 392 -18.06 -7.73 -9.58
N LEU A 393 -18.31 -6.43 -9.47
CA LEU A 393 -19.11 -5.82 -8.41
C LEU A 393 -20.24 -5.00 -9.03
N PRO A 394 -21.43 -4.93 -8.41
CA PRO A 394 -22.46 -3.98 -8.82
C PRO A 394 -21.94 -2.55 -8.65
N THR A 395 -22.19 -1.66 -9.60
CA THR A 395 -21.74 -0.26 -9.51
C THR A 395 -22.31 0.45 -8.28
N SER A 396 -23.51 0.06 -7.83
CA SER A 396 -24.21 0.62 -6.68
C SER A 396 -23.49 0.44 -5.34
N VAL A 397 -22.54 -0.49 -5.24
CA VAL A 397 -21.76 -0.73 -4.00
C VAL A 397 -20.54 0.18 -3.88
N LEU A 398 -20.25 0.99 -4.90
CA LEU A 398 -19.10 1.87 -4.94
C LEU A 398 -19.49 3.31 -4.60
N GLY A 399 -18.63 4.01 -3.86
CA GLY A 399 -18.83 5.41 -3.50
C GLY A 399 -18.64 6.40 -4.66
N GLY A 400 -18.35 5.90 -5.85
CA GLY A 400 -18.05 6.66 -7.06
C GLY A 400 -17.07 5.90 -7.95
N LEU A 401 -17.08 6.22 -9.24
CA LEU A 401 -16.15 5.69 -10.22
C LEU A 401 -15.21 6.79 -10.73
N PRO A 402 -13.94 6.47 -11.04
CA PRO A 402 -13.06 7.36 -11.75
C PRO A 402 -13.68 7.87 -13.06
N THR A 403 -13.46 9.15 -13.36
CA THR A 403 -13.72 9.70 -14.69
C THR A 403 -12.80 8.96 -15.68
N ASP A 404 -13.30 8.57 -16.85
CA ASP A 404 -12.54 7.83 -17.89
C ASP A 404 -12.35 6.32 -17.64
N LEU A 405 -13.30 5.63 -17.00
CA LEU A 405 -13.37 4.17 -17.09
C LEU A 405 -13.97 3.72 -18.43
N PRO A 406 -13.31 2.83 -19.18
CA PRO A 406 -13.85 2.31 -20.43
C PRO A 406 -14.98 1.30 -20.19
N GLY A 407 -15.82 1.06 -21.19
CA GLY A 407 -16.72 -0.10 -21.20
C GLY A 407 -15.96 -1.39 -21.49
N CYS A 408 -16.29 -2.48 -20.82
CA CYS A 408 -15.57 -3.76 -20.94
C CYS A 408 -15.66 -4.35 -22.36
N ASP A 409 -16.75 -4.10 -23.09
CA ASP A 409 -16.96 -4.57 -24.46
C ASP A 409 -16.10 -3.84 -25.51
N ALA A 410 -15.45 -2.73 -25.12
CA ALA A 410 -14.56 -1.97 -26.00
C ALA A 410 -13.15 -2.59 -26.12
N GLY A 411 -12.84 -3.63 -25.33
CA GLY A 411 -11.50 -4.24 -25.23
C GLY A 411 -11.24 -5.49 -26.08
N ASP A 412 -12.27 -6.07 -26.73
CA ASP A 412 -12.14 -7.26 -27.59
C ASP A 412 -12.13 -6.92 -29.09
N ALA A 413 -12.16 -5.63 -29.46
CA ALA A 413 -11.90 -5.22 -30.84
C ALA A 413 -10.38 -5.33 -31.10
N PRO A 414 -9.93 -6.11 -32.11
CA PRO A 414 -8.54 -6.01 -32.56
C PRO A 414 -8.25 -4.55 -32.87
N ALA A 415 -7.12 -4.03 -32.39
CA ALA A 415 -6.66 -2.71 -32.77
C ALA A 415 -6.64 -2.62 -34.29
N ASP A 416 -7.56 -1.86 -34.88
CA ASP A 416 -7.52 -1.52 -36.29
C ASP A 416 -6.15 -0.88 -36.54
N PRO A 417 -5.34 -1.41 -37.48
CA PRO A 417 -4.12 -0.73 -37.87
C PRO A 417 -4.54 0.64 -38.40
N ALA A 418 -3.97 1.68 -37.80
CA ALA A 418 -4.23 3.08 -38.10
C ALA A 418 -4.52 3.29 -39.60
N GLY A 419 -5.74 3.72 -39.90
CA GLY A 419 -6.11 4.16 -41.24
C GLY A 419 -5.20 5.31 -41.65
N ASP A 420 -4.52 5.13 -42.78
CA ASP A 420 -3.74 6.18 -43.44
C ASP A 420 -4.58 7.46 -43.58
N PRO A 421 -4.02 8.64 -43.29
CA PRO A 421 -4.72 9.89 -43.51
C PRO A 421 -4.92 10.11 -45.02
N ALA A 422 -6.18 10.27 -45.40
CA ALA A 422 -6.61 10.55 -46.75
C ALA A 422 -5.94 11.80 -47.34
N ASP A 423 -5.28 11.61 -48.49
CA ASP A 423 -4.75 12.66 -49.37
C ASP A 423 -5.88 13.13 -50.32
N PRO A 424 -6.15 14.45 -50.47
CA PRO A 424 -7.26 14.91 -51.29
C PRO A 424 -6.87 15.21 -52.76
N ALA A 425 -7.71 14.71 -53.68
CA ALA A 425 -7.91 15.12 -55.09
C ALA A 425 -6.72 14.93 -56.06
N GLY A 426 -6.80 14.07 -57.08
CA GLY A 426 -7.60 14.25 -58.32
C GLY A 426 -6.92 15.31 -59.21
N ASP A 427 -6.36 15.03 -60.40
CA ASP A 427 -7.01 14.49 -61.61
C ASP A 427 -5.93 14.33 -62.76
N PRO A 428 -6.24 13.91 -64.02
CA PRO A 428 -5.66 12.69 -64.63
C PRO A 428 -4.92 12.88 -65.98
N ALA A 429 -4.17 11.87 -66.44
CA ALA A 429 -3.93 11.61 -67.88
C ALA A 429 -3.36 10.19 -68.14
N ASP A 430 -3.92 9.57 -69.19
CA ASP A 430 -3.84 8.18 -69.70
C ASP A 430 -2.72 8.00 -70.78
N PRO A 431 -2.65 6.93 -71.60
CA PRO A 431 -2.09 5.57 -71.43
C PRO A 431 -0.90 5.22 -72.36
N ALA A 432 -0.25 4.07 -72.13
CA ALA A 432 0.37 3.10 -73.08
C ALA A 432 1.32 2.18 -72.28
N ASP A 433 1.57 0.89 -72.51
CA ASP A 433 1.30 -0.11 -73.55
C ASP A 433 1.58 -1.50 -72.89
N GLY A 434 0.96 -2.60 -73.33
CA GLY A 434 1.16 -3.96 -72.78
C GLY A 434 2.44 -4.67 -73.29
N PRO A 435 2.47 -6.02 -73.36
CA PRO A 435 2.36 -7.03 -72.30
C PRO A 435 3.52 -8.08 -72.34
N ALA A 436 3.77 -8.88 -71.27
CA ALA A 436 4.33 -10.25 -71.36
C ALA A 436 4.41 -10.99 -69.99
N VAL A 437 4.43 -12.33 -70.05
CA VAL A 437 4.09 -13.35 -69.03
C VAL A 437 5.39 -14.06 -68.48
N PRO A 438 5.34 -15.22 -67.76
CA PRO A 438 5.56 -15.43 -66.31
C PRO A 438 6.89 -16.15 -65.94
N GLY A 439 7.16 -16.35 -64.63
CA GLY A 439 8.21 -17.27 -64.17
C GLY A 439 8.08 -17.71 -62.70
N ASP A 440 8.02 -19.02 -62.51
CA ASP A 440 8.03 -19.78 -61.24
C ASP A 440 9.27 -19.56 -60.36
N ALA A 441 9.13 -19.76 -59.04
CA ALA A 441 10.23 -19.98 -58.11
C ALA A 441 9.84 -20.99 -57.00
N PRO A 442 10.69 -22.00 -56.69
CA PRO A 442 10.58 -22.79 -55.47
C PRO A 442 11.70 -22.53 -54.44
N ALA A 443 11.48 -23.11 -53.26
CA ALA A 443 12.14 -22.92 -51.97
C ALA A 443 13.62 -23.34 -51.83
N GLY A 444 14.27 -22.82 -50.78
CA GLY A 444 15.56 -23.28 -50.24
C GLY A 444 15.68 -23.00 -48.73
N GLU A 445 16.25 -23.96 -48.01
CA GLU A 445 16.44 -24.09 -46.55
C GLU A 445 17.44 -23.07 -45.93
N PRO A 446 17.45 -22.89 -44.58
CA PRO A 446 18.54 -22.20 -43.90
C PRO A 446 19.46 -23.12 -43.06
N GLY A 447 20.76 -22.84 -43.12
CA GLY A 447 21.82 -23.45 -42.29
C GLY A 447 22.24 -22.57 -41.09
N GLU A 448 22.96 -23.21 -40.16
CA GLU A 448 23.54 -22.72 -38.89
C GLU A 448 24.50 -21.51 -39.01
N PRO A 449 24.86 -20.86 -37.89
CA PRO A 449 26.17 -20.22 -37.77
C PRO A 449 26.98 -20.62 -36.52
N ALA A 450 28.30 -20.52 -36.71
CA ALA A 450 29.40 -20.82 -35.79
C ALA A 450 29.94 -19.58 -35.04
N ALA A 451 30.83 -19.85 -34.08
CA ALA A 451 31.49 -18.98 -33.10
C ALA A 451 32.47 -17.91 -33.65
N GLY A 452 32.82 -16.94 -32.78
CA GLY A 452 33.95 -16.02 -32.97
C GLY A 452 34.31 -15.21 -31.71
N ASP A 453 35.61 -15.17 -31.41
CA ASP A 453 36.37 -14.65 -30.24
C ASP A 453 36.35 -13.12 -29.96
N ALA A 454 36.75 -12.75 -28.73
CA ALA A 454 37.37 -11.45 -28.39
C ALA A 454 38.44 -11.56 -27.27
N PRO A 455 39.45 -10.64 -27.19
CA PRO A 455 40.74 -10.87 -26.51
C PRO A 455 40.99 -10.04 -25.20
N ALA A 456 42.22 -10.15 -24.68
CA ALA A 456 42.71 -9.99 -23.30
C ALA A 456 43.32 -8.63 -22.84
N GLY A 457 43.60 -8.54 -21.52
CA GLY A 457 44.61 -7.69 -20.83
C GLY A 457 44.01 -6.73 -19.75
N ASP A 458 44.56 -6.46 -18.55
CA ASP A 458 45.80 -6.83 -17.85
C ASP A 458 45.71 -6.45 -16.33
N SER A 459 46.40 -7.25 -15.49
CA SER A 459 47.01 -7.09 -14.14
C SER A 459 46.65 -5.99 -13.11
N THR A 460 46.44 -6.38 -11.83
CA THR A 460 47.42 -6.33 -10.68
C THR A 460 46.75 -6.65 -9.31
N GLY A 461 47.42 -7.44 -8.46
CA GLY A 461 46.98 -7.83 -7.09
C GLY A 461 47.25 -6.77 -5.99
N PRO A 462 47.20 -7.08 -4.66
CA PRO A 462 47.81 -8.26 -4.04
C PRO A 462 47.07 -8.97 -2.85
N THR A 463 47.35 -10.27 -2.77
CA THR A 463 47.60 -11.21 -1.64
C THR A 463 47.23 -10.89 -0.17
N ALA A 464 46.61 -11.88 0.51
CA ALA A 464 47.12 -12.49 1.76
C ALA A 464 46.47 -13.88 2.02
N ALA A 465 47.31 -14.91 2.20
CA ALA A 465 46.98 -16.26 2.73
C ALA A 465 47.10 -16.25 4.28
N PRO A 466 46.77 -17.34 5.04
CA PRO A 466 47.43 -18.67 5.02
C PRO A 466 46.45 -19.88 4.98
N GLU A 467 46.77 -21.02 4.33
CA GLU A 467 47.49 -22.25 4.82
C GLU A 467 46.74 -22.99 5.94
N ASP A 468 46.02 -24.08 5.65
CA ASP A 468 46.43 -25.51 5.45
C ASP A 468 46.41 -26.36 6.74
N ALA A 469 45.55 -27.39 6.74
CA ALA A 469 45.78 -28.66 7.44
C ALA A 469 44.81 -29.72 6.90
N THR A 470 45.38 -30.63 6.11
CA THR A 470 44.80 -31.86 5.57
C THR A 470 44.70 -32.98 6.61
N VAL A 471 43.64 -33.80 6.57
CA VAL A 471 43.68 -35.28 6.71
C VAL A 471 42.53 -35.88 5.89
N ALA A 472 42.85 -36.91 5.10
CA ALA A 472 42.03 -37.57 4.08
C ALA A 472 41.40 -38.91 4.61
N PRO A 473 40.79 -39.79 3.77
CA PRO A 473 39.41 -40.24 3.98
C PRO A 473 39.20 -41.78 3.93
N ALA A 474 37.96 -42.23 4.08
CA ALA A 474 37.43 -43.49 3.52
C ALA A 474 35.91 -43.42 3.59
N GLY A 475 35.09 -43.77 2.60
CA GLY A 475 35.27 -44.35 1.29
C GLY A 475 33.88 -44.72 0.74
N GLY A 476 33.74 -44.85 -0.58
CA GLY A 476 32.56 -45.47 -1.20
C GLY A 476 31.95 -44.69 -2.37
N THR A 477 32.35 -45.05 -3.59
CA THR A 477 31.76 -44.62 -4.88
C THR A 477 31.22 -45.87 -5.62
N PRO A 478 30.51 -45.75 -6.76
CA PRO A 478 29.11 -46.17 -6.90
C PRO A 478 28.92 -47.31 -7.93
N ALA A 479 27.68 -47.73 -8.15
CA ALA A 479 27.31 -48.54 -9.31
C ALA A 479 26.01 -48.02 -9.95
N ALA A 480 26.08 -47.86 -11.26
CA ALA A 480 25.03 -47.42 -12.18
C ALA A 480 24.05 -48.54 -12.55
N GLY A 481 22.87 -48.16 -13.05
CA GLY A 481 21.95 -49.02 -13.77
C GLY A 481 20.80 -48.20 -14.35
N THR A 482 20.76 -48.09 -15.67
CA THR A 482 19.69 -47.49 -16.48
C THR A 482 18.56 -48.48 -16.75
N ASP A 483 17.44 -47.93 -17.21
CA ASP A 483 16.46 -48.48 -18.16
C ASP A 483 15.03 -48.83 -17.69
N ASP A 484 14.14 -48.29 -18.52
CA ASP A 484 12.78 -48.68 -18.91
C ASP A 484 11.52 -48.07 -18.27
N ALA A 485 10.68 -47.63 -19.20
CA ALA A 485 9.50 -46.78 -19.12
C ALA A 485 8.19 -47.61 -18.94
N PRO A 486 7.00 -46.97 -18.92
CA PRO A 486 5.80 -47.48 -18.24
C PRO A 486 4.87 -48.31 -19.14
N GLY A 487 4.01 -49.11 -18.52
CA GLY A 487 2.97 -49.88 -19.21
C GLY A 487 1.61 -49.89 -18.49
N SER A 488 0.60 -49.41 -19.23
CA SER A 488 -0.81 -49.86 -19.25
C SER A 488 -1.82 -49.29 -18.24
N ALA A 489 -2.72 -48.44 -18.79
CA ALA A 489 -4.05 -48.08 -18.29
C ALA A 489 -5.12 -49.14 -18.72
N PRO A 490 -6.45 -48.89 -18.68
CA PRO A 490 -7.34 -48.72 -17.51
C PRO A 490 -8.60 -49.65 -17.57
N GLY A 491 -9.42 -49.65 -16.51
CA GLY A 491 -10.77 -50.25 -16.45
C GLY A 491 -11.13 -50.56 -14.98
N SER A 492 -12.30 -50.28 -14.41
CA SER A 492 -13.64 -50.15 -14.97
C SER A 492 -14.56 -49.44 -13.96
N ALA A 493 -15.51 -48.64 -14.44
CA ALA A 493 -16.83 -48.44 -13.82
C ALA A 493 -17.86 -48.96 -14.86
N PRO A 494 -19.01 -49.55 -14.49
CA PRO A 494 -20.13 -48.73 -14.03
C PRO A 494 -21.17 -49.39 -13.09
N GLY A 495 -22.00 -48.53 -12.47
CA GLY A 495 -23.43 -48.79 -12.25
C GLY A 495 -23.87 -49.14 -10.83
N SER A 496 -24.70 -48.26 -10.23
CA SER A 496 -26.05 -48.59 -9.73
C SER A 496 -26.67 -47.42 -8.93
N ALA A 497 -27.67 -46.78 -9.55
CA ALA A 497 -28.85 -46.19 -8.90
C ALA A 497 -30.06 -46.84 -9.62
N PRO A 498 -31.24 -47.07 -9.00
CA PRO A 498 -32.13 -45.95 -8.63
C PRO A 498 -33.04 -46.19 -7.39
N ASP A 499 -33.66 -45.12 -6.88
CA ASP A 499 -35.12 -44.98 -6.61
C ASP A 499 -35.41 -43.99 -5.46
N GLY A 500 -36.25 -42.99 -5.74
CA GLY A 500 -36.86 -42.10 -4.75
C GLY A 500 -37.23 -40.71 -5.30
N ALA A 501 -38.41 -40.57 -5.89
CA ALA A 501 -39.03 -39.28 -6.26
C ALA A 501 -40.05 -38.83 -5.16
N PRO A 502 -40.73 -37.68 -5.26
CA PRO A 502 -40.55 -36.52 -4.38
C PRO A 502 -41.72 -36.27 -3.42
N GLY A 503 -41.49 -35.50 -2.35
CA GLY A 503 -42.51 -35.12 -1.35
C GLY A 503 -42.59 -33.61 -1.10
N SER A 504 -43.64 -33.02 -1.66
CA SER A 504 -44.50 -31.90 -1.20
C SER A 504 -43.93 -30.69 -0.45
N ALA A 505 -44.21 -29.51 -1.02
CA ALA A 505 -44.29 -28.20 -0.37
C ALA A 505 -45.37 -28.13 0.74
N PRO A 506 -45.32 -27.07 1.57
CA PRO A 506 -46.54 -26.37 1.90
C PRO A 506 -46.46 -24.86 1.61
N ASP A 507 -47.57 -24.38 1.06
CA ASP A 507 -47.95 -22.98 0.87
C ASP A 507 -48.02 -22.20 2.20
N GLY A 508 -47.68 -20.91 2.16
CA GLY A 508 -48.02 -20.01 3.27
C GLY A 508 -47.41 -18.60 3.22
N ALA A 509 -48.03 -17.70 2.46
CA ALA A 509 -48.06 -16.26 2.74
C ALA A 509 -49.37 -15.67 2.15
N PRO A 510 -49.90 -14.51 2.59
CA PRO A 510 -49.51 -13.63 3.70
C PRO A 510 -50.69 -13.29 4.65
N GLY A 511 -50.38 -12.79 5.85
CA GLY A 511 -51.38 -12.32 6.84
C GLY A 511 -51.00 -10.96 7.42
N SER A 512 -51.90 -10.01 7.23
CA SER A 512 -51.87 -8.57 7.49
C SER A 512 -51.42 -8.10 8.89
N ALA A 513 -50.80 -6.91 8.91
CA ALA A 513 -50.78 -6.00 10.07
C ALA A 513 -52.20 -5.56 10.46
N PRO A 514 -52.42 -5.12 11.71
CA PRO A 514 -52.50 -3.67 11.93
C PRO A 514 -51.92 -3.14 13.26
N ASP A 515 -51.51 -1.87 13.18
CA ASP A 515 -51.55 -0.75 14.15
C ASP A 515 -51.10 -0.92 15.60
N GLY A 516 -50.08 -0.10 15.98
CA GLY A 516 -49.85 0.30 17.36
C GLY A 516 -48.50 0.98 17.61
N ALA A 517 -48.47 2.31 17.52
CA ALA A 517 -47.46 3.17 18.18
C ALA A 517 -48.22 4.31 18.91
N PRO A 518 -47.62 5.06 19.84
CA PRO A 518 -46.59 4.74 20.83
C PRO A 518 -47.00 5.19 22.26
N GLY A 519 -46.25 4.80 23.29
CA GLY A 519 -46.34 5.38 24.64
C GLY A 519 -45.45 4.60 25.62
N SER A 520 -44.78 5.18 26.60
CA SER A 520 -44.61 6.54 27.06
C SER A 520 -43.32 6.57 27.90
N VAL A 521 -42.59 7.67 27.81
CA VAL A 521 -41.51 8.05 28.73
C VAL A 521 -42.09 8.24 30.14
N PRO A 522 -41.30 8.03 31.20
CA PRO A 522 -41.42 8.88 32.37
C PRO A 522 -40.14 9.69 32.61
N ASP A 523 -40.37 10.99 32.81
CA ASP A 523 -39.44 12.00 33.25
C ASP A 523 -38.75 11.66 34.58
N GLY A 524 -37.47 12.00 34.68
CA GLY A 524 -36.72 12.07 35.92
C GLY A 524 -35.55 13.05 35.80
N ALA A 525 -35.81 14.33 36.10
CA ALA A 525 -34.79 15.36 36.27
C ALA A 525 -34.39 15.50 37.77
N PRO A 526 -33.41 16.35 38.15
CA PRO A 526 -32.08 15.93 38.59
C PRO A 526 -31.85 16.12 40.10
N GLY A 527 -30.88 15.40 40.67
CA GLY A 527 -30.51 15.48 42.09
C GLY A 527 -29.00 15.61 42.32
N SER A 528 -28.59 16.85 42.58
CA SER A 528 -27.50 17.36 43.42
C SER A 528 -26.24 16.55 43.75
N VAL A 529 -25.11 17.21 43.47
CA VAL A 529 -23.73 17.04 43.99
C VAL A 529 -23.66 16.94 45.53
N PRO A 530 -22.58 16.33 46.05
CA PRO A 530 -21.74 17.10 46.96
C PRO A 530 -20.23 16.98 46.68
N ASP A 531 -19.52 18.06 47.01
CA ASP A 531 -18.08 18.25 46.99
C ASP A 531 -17.28 17.25 47.86
N GLY A 532 -16.08 16.89 47.39
CA GLY A 532 -15.06 16.23 48.21
C GLY A 532 -13.82 15.80 47.41
N ALA A 533 -12.78 16.64 47.38
CA ALA A 533 -11.41 16.26 47.02
C ALA A 533 -10.55 16.13 48.30
N PRO A 534 -9.29 15.66 48.25
CA PRO A 534 -8.75 14.50 47.54
C PRO A 534 -8.08 13.51 48.54
N GLN A 535 -7.96 12.22 48.23
CA GLN A 535 -6.97 11.35 48.88
C GLN A 535 -6.31 10.38 47.91
N ALA A 536 -5.03 10.16 48.19
CA ALA A 536 -4.01 9.47 47.43
C ALA A 536 -4.23 7.95 47.29
N GLY A 537 -3.73 7.42 46.16
CA GLY A 537 -3.02 6.15 46.07
C GLY A 537 -3.78 4.87 46.46
N ALA A 538 -4.40 4.23 45.47
CA ALA A 538 -4.71 2.81 45.50
C ALA A 538 -4.59 2.20 44.08
N PRO A 539 -4.12 0.95 43.94
CA PRO A 539 -3.61 0.38 42.69
C PRO A 539 -4.71 0.04 41.67
N ILE A 540 -4.31 0.06 40.41
CA ILE A 540 -5.10 -0.28 39.22
C ILE A 540 -5.64 -1.72 39.35
N PRO A 541 -6.94 -1.99 39.16
CA PRO A 541 -7.47 -3.34 39.16
C PRO A 541 -7.03 -4.08 37.89
N GLY A 542 -6.19 -5.09 38.10
CA GLY A 542 -5.77 -6.03 37.06
C GLY A 542 -6.95 -6.81 36.48
N SER A 543 -6.84 -7.07 35.18
CA SER A 543 -7.70 -7.91 34.37
C SER A 543 -7.92 -9.27 35.05
N ALA A 544 -9.18 -9.72 35.05
CA ALA A 544 -9.59 -10.98 35.64
C ALA A 544 -8.85 -12.18 35.00
N GLN A 545 -8.11 -12.91 35.83
CA GLN A 545 -7.56 -14.23 35.51
C GLN A 545 -8.71 -15.23 35.33
N ARG A 546 -8.74 -15.97 34.21
CA ARG A 546 -9.60 -17.14 34.04
C ARG A 546 -8.77 -18.41 34.22
N ALA A 547 -9.19 -19.24 35.18
CA ALA A 547 -8.60 -20.55 35.45
C ALA A 547 -8.81 -21.54 34.27
N PRO A 548 -7.90 -22.50 34.06
CA PRO A 548 -8.01 -23.49 32.99
C PRO A 548 -9.00 -24.61 33.38
N SER A 549 -10.04 -24.81 32.57
CA SER A 549 -10.84 -26.03 32.58
C SER A 549 -10.34 -26.95 31.48
N GLY A 550 -9.84 -28.12 31.89
CA GLY A 550 -9.10 -29.05 31.05
C GLY A 550 -9.92 -29.88 30.06
N VAL A 551 -9.16 -30.42 29.10
CA VAL A 551 -9.23 -31.73 28.46
C VAL A 551 -10.58 -32.46 28.50
N ARG A 552 -11.27 -32.50 27.36
CA ARG A 552 -11.51 -33.71 26.58
C ARG A 552 -11.96 -33.40 25.17
#